data_AF-A0A2M7UB08-F1
#
_entry.id   AF-A0A2M7UB08-F1
#
_cell.length_a   1.000
_cell.length_b   1.000
_cell.length_c   1.000
_cell.angle_alpha   90.00
_cell.angle_beta   90.00
_cell.angle_gamma   90.00
#
_symmetry.space_group_name_H-M   'P 1'
#
loop_
_entity.id
_entity.type
_entity.pdbx_description
1 polymer ?
#
loop_
_entity_poly.entity_id
_entity_poly.type
_entity_poly.pdbx_seq_one_letter_code
_entity_poly.pdbx_strand_id
1 'polypeptide(L)'
;MKLITFTLSLFLAFSVFGDQITDMDSRLTTSQKEMAIDMEKQIMAACCFGGPVHSHGRNDYTEEQRLEIRQLILDGKNEDQILNYFREKIDKHTGRPYGNRILAAPKSNELVGQVSYWMVAVFSIVGLVVLWFVLRKLIGQRQPVQLNGKISDPAGNKTNAKILEKVESELRDLDKD
;
A
#
# COMPACT_ATOMS: atom_id res chain seq x y z
N MET A 1 -33.96 7.17 -57.98
CA MET A 1 -33.12 5.99 -57.65
C MET A 1 -31.69 6.40 -57.31
N LYS A 2 -31.41 7.11 -56.20
CA LYS A 2 -30.03 7.46 -55.75
C LYS A 2 -29.90 7.66 -54.23
N LEU A 3 -30.73 7.01 -53.41
CA LEU A 3 -30.76 7.25 -51.94
C LEU A 3 -30.54 6.00 -51.09
N ILE A 4 -30.31 4.83 -51.68
CA ILE A 4 -30.26 3.55 -50.94
C ILE A 4 -28.83 3.01 -50.79
N THR A 5 -27.83 3.55 -51.49
CA THR A 5 -26.46 3.02 -51.45
C THR A 5 -25.58 3.56 -50.31
N PHE A 6 -26.03 4.53 -49.53
CA PHE A 6 -25.18 5.14 -48.49
C PHE A 6 -25.29 4.48 -47.11
N THR A 7 -26.36 3.72 -46.85
CA THR A 7 -26.62 3.13 -45.52
C THR A 7 -25.93 1.78 -45.29
N LEU A 8 -25.40 1.13 -46.33
CA LEU A 8 -24.73 -0.17 -46.20
C LEU A 8 -23.26 -0.07 -45.74
N SER A 9 -22.64 1.12 -45.83
CA SER A 9 -21.23 1.30 -45.43
C SER A 9 -21.03 1.50 -43.92
N LEU A 10 -22.08 1.87 -43.18
CA LEU A 10 -21.96 2.24 -41.76
C LEU A 10 -22.07 1.04 -40.80
N PHE A 11 -22.59 -0.09 -41.25
CA PHE A 11 -22.77 -1.29 -40.41
C PHE A 11 -21.54 -2.22 -40.36
N LEU A 12 -20.50 -1.96 -41.15
CA LEU A 12 -19.28 -2.79 -41.21
C LEU A 12 -18.17 -2.34 -40.26
N ALA A 13 -18.28 -1.16 -39.64
CA ALA A 13 -17.18 -0.60 -38.83
C ALA A 13 -17.10 -1.16 -37.40
N PHE A 14 -18.16 -1.80 -36.88
CA PHE A 14 -18.20 -2.20 -35.46
C PHE A 14 -17.58 -3.58 -35.17
N SER A 15 -17.33 -4.40 -36.19
CA SER A 15 -16.79 -5.77 -36.02
C SER A 15 -15.26 -5.85 -36.14
N VAL A 16 -14.57 -4.74 -36.44
CA VAL A 16 -13.18 -4.76 -36.91
C VAL A 16 -12.16 -4.98 -35.78
N PHE A 17 -12.43 -4.51 -34.56
CA PHE A 17 -11.42 -4.52 -33.48
C PHE A 17 -11.14 -5.91 -32.92
N GLY A 18 -12.17 -6.77 -32.82
CA GLY A 18 -12.00 -8.14 -32.33
C GLY A 18 -11.12 -8.98 -33.25
N ASP A 19 -11.26 -8.78 -34.56
CA ASP A 19 -10.56 -9.54 -35.61
C ASP A 19 -9.06 -9.19 -35.64
N GLN A 20 -8.72 -7.92 -35.38
CA GLN A 20 -7.32 -7.46 -35.36
C GLN A 20 -6.52 -8.02 -34.18
N ILE A 21 -7.10 -8.06 -32.97
CA ILE A 21 -6.40 -8.63 -31.81
C ILE A 21 -6.11 -10.11 -32.04
N THR A 22 -7.08 -10.86 -32.57
CA THR A 22 -6.90 -12.28 -32.87
C THR A 22 -5.87 -12.53 -33.96
N ASP A 23 -5.81 -11.68 -34.99
CA ASP A 23 -4.77 -11.75 -36.03
C ASP A 23 -3.38 -11.51 -35.43
N MET A 24 -3.21 -10.45 -34.64
CA MET A 24 -1.93 -10.15 -33.99
C MET A 24 -1.51 -11.25 -33.00
N ASP A 25 -2.46 -11.79 -32.23
CA ASP A 25 -2.22 -12.95 -31.36
C ASP A 25 -1.80 -14.20 -32.12
N SER A 26 -2.23 -14.38 -33.37
CA SER A 26 -1.76 -15.50 -34.19
C SER A 26 -0.28 -15.37 -34.58
N ARG A 27 0.24 -14.13 -34.64
CA ARG A 27 1.62 -13.80 -35.05
C ARG A 27 2.62 -13.81 -33.89
N LEU A 28 2.13 -13.76 -32.65
CA LEU A 28 2.95 -13.76 -31.44
C LEU A 28 3.38 -15.18 -31.04
N THR A 29 4.64 -15.34 -30.65
CA THR A 29 5.11 -16.57 -29.98
C THR A 29 4.49 -16.73 -28.59
N THR A 30 4.55 -17.92 -28.00
CA THR A 30 4.04 -18.17 -26.64
C THR A 30 4.62 -17.21 -25.60
N SER A 31 5.94 -16.98 -25.64
CA SER A 31 6.61 -16.04 -24.73
C SER A 31 6.14 -14.59 -24.95
N GLN A 32 5.94 -14.18 -26.21
CA GLN A 32 5.44 -12.84 -26.50
C GLN A 32 3.96 -12.66 -26.09
N LYS A 33 3.15 -13.72 -26.12
CA LYS A 33 1.78 -13.69 -25.59
C LYS A 33 1.77 -13.50 -24.08
N GLU A 34 2.66 -14.19 -23.38
CA GLU A 34 2.83 -14.02 -21.94
C GLU A 34 3.29 -12.60 -21.60
N MET A 35 4.26 -12.07 -22.35
CA MET A 35 4.69 -10.68 -22.24
C MET A 35 3.54 -9.69 -22.51
N ALA A 36 2.69 -9.94 -23.51
CA ALA A 36 1.53 -9.09 -23.78
C ALA A 36 0.56 -9.07 -22.59
N ILE A 37 0.26 -10.24 -22.02
CA ILE A 37 -0.60 -10.35 -20.82
C ILE A 37 0.03 -9.63 -19.64
N ASP A 38 1.35 -9.75 -19.45
CA ASP A 38 2.04 -9.08 -18.36
C ASP A 38 2.04 -7.55 -18.53
N MET A 39 2.29 -7.05 -19.74
CA MET A 39 2.15 -5.63 -20.05
C MET A 39 0.72 -5.12 -19.83
N GLU A 40 -0.31 -5.89 -20.18
CA GLU A 40 -1.71 -5.53 -19.89
C GLU A 40 -1.99 -5.42 -18.38
N LYS A 41 -1.28 -6.18 -17.53
CA LYS A 41 -1.39 -6.09 -16.06
C LYS A 41 -0.61 -4.91 -15.50
N GLN A 42 0.49 -4.52 -16.15
CA GLN A 42 1.34 -3.41 -15.73
C GLN A 42 0.85 -2.05 -16.23
N ILE A 43 -0.01 -2.00 -17.24
CA ILE A 43 -0.54 -0.77 -17.83
C ILE A 43 -1.98 -0.55 -17.38
N MET A 44 -2.29 0.63 -16.85
CA MET A 44 -3.63 1.08 -16.48
C MET A 44 -4.46 1.43 -17.72
N ALA A 45 -5.76 1.17 -17.64
CA ALA A 45 -6.70 1.54 -18.69
C ALA A 45 -6.82 3.07 -18.80
N ALA A 46 -6.53 3.62 -19.99
CA ALA A 46 -6.43 5.05 -20.21
C ALA A 46 -7.77 5.81 -20.09
N CYS A 47 -8.91 5.11 -20.15
CA CYS A 47 -10.23 5.72 -20.04
C CYS A 47 -10.50 6.36 -18.67
N CYS A 48 -10.02 5.74 -17.58
CA CYS A 48 -10.29 6.21 -16.22
C CYS A 48 -9.15 5.96 -15.23
N PHE A 49 -8.11 5.22 -15.61
CA PHE A 49 -7.01 4.78 -14.72
C PHE A 49 -7.49 4.00 -13.49
N GLY A 50 -8.71 3.46 -13.52
CA GLY A 50 -9.33 2.75 -12.39
C GLY A 50 -8.91 1.29 -12.25
N GLY A 51 -8.14 0.76 -13.20
CA GLY A 51 -7.61 -0.60 -13.16
C GLY A 51 -6.74 -0.94 -14.36
N PRO A 52 -5.91 -2.01 -14.27
CA PRO A 52 -5.09 -2.48 -15.37
C PRO A 52 -5.90 -2.83 -16.62
N VAL A 53 -5.31 -2.66 -17.80
CA VAL A 53 -5.92 -3.06 -19.08
C VAL A 53 -6.38 -4.51 -19.03
N HIS A 54 -5.60 -5.40 -18.41
CA HIS A 54 -5.91 -6.82 -18.32
C HIS A 54 -7.27 -7.12 -17.65
N SER A 55 -7.55 -6.48 -16.52
CA SER A 55 -8.79 -6.69 -15.76
C SER A 55 -9.89 -5.69 -16.12
N HIS A 56 -9.58 -4.72 -16.97
CA HIS A 56 -10.55 -3.75 -17.45
C HIS A 56 -11.37 -4.33 -18.62
N GLY A 57 -12.68 -4.11 -18.59
CA GLY A 57 -13.60 -4.59 -19.63
C GLY A 57 -13.23 -4.10 -21.04
N ARG A 58 -13.84 -4.70 -22.07
CA ARG A 58 -13.63 -4.35 -23.47
C ARG A 58 -14.30 -3.02 -23.78
N ASN A 59 -13.50 -2.01 -24.09
CA ASN A 59 -13.94 -0.71 -24.59
C ASN A 59 -12.89 -0.17 -25.56
N ASP A 60 -13.21 0.90 -26.29
CA ASP A 60 -12.35 1.41 -27.35
C ASP A 60 -10.92 1.74 -26.86
N TYR A 61 -10.79 2.30 -25.64
CA TYR A 61 -9.49 2.63 -25.06
C TYR A 61 -8.69 1.38 -24.70
N THR A 62 -9.32 0.39 -24.06
CA THR A 62 -8.62 -0.84 -23.64
C THR A 62 -8.25 -1.71 -24.83
N GLU A 63 -9.11 -1.80 -25.85
CA GLU A 63 -8.79 -2.52 -27.08
C GLU A 63 -7.68 -1.79 -27.88
N GLU A 64 -7.69 -0.45 -27.97
CA GLU A 64 -6.59 0.33 -28.57
C GLU A 64 -5.25 0.06 -27.85
N GLN A 65 -5.26 0.07 -26.52
CA GLN A 65 -4.06 -0.24 -25.73
C GLN A 65 -3.59 -1.70 -25.93
N ARG A 66 -4.51 -2.67 -26.00
CA ARG A 66 -4.19 -4.08 -26.26
C ARG A 66 -3.54 -4.28 -27.63
N LEU A 67 -4.02 -3.58 -28.65
CA LEU A 67 -3.44 -3.58 -29.99
C LEU A 67 -2.04 -2.95 -29.99
N GLU A 68 -1.88 -1.79 -29.36
CA GLU A 68 -0.58 -1.11 -29.27
C GLU A 68 0.47 -1.94 -28.53
N ILE A 69 0.11 -2.58 -27.41
CA ILE A 69 1.02 -3.48 -26.68
C ILE A 69 1.53 -4.58 -27.61
N ARG A 70 0.61 -5.28 -28.30
CA ARG A 70 0.97 -6.36 -29.23
C ARG A 70 1.83 -5.86 -30.37
N GLN A 71 1.54 -4.67 -30.91
CA GLN A 71 2.31 -4.10 -32.00
C GLN A 71 3.75 -3.82 -31.55
N LEU A 72 3.93 -3.20 -30.37
CA LEU A 72 5.26 -2.91 -29.85
C LEU A 72 6.08 -4.18 -29.57
N ILE A 73 5.42 -5.26 -29.13
CA ILE A 73 6.07 -6.57 -28.93
C ILE A 73 6.48 -7.17 -30.28
N LEU A 74 5.64 -7.08 -31.31
CA LEU A 74 5.98 -7.52 -32.66
C LEU A 74 7.12 -6.69 -33.27
N ASP A 75 7.20 -5.41 -32.90
CA ASP A 75 8.31 -4.51 -33.27
C ASP A 75 9.61 -4.80 -32.49
N GLY A 76 9.60 -5.82 -31.62
CA GLY A 76 10.78 -6.25 -30.86
C GLY A 76 11.11 -5.36 -29.65
N LYS A 77 10.18 -4.55 -29.16
CA LYS A 77 10.39 -3.76 -27.95
C LYS A 77 10.36 -4.65 -26.70
N ASN A 78 11.20 -4.30 -25.73
CA ASN A 78 11.19 -4.93 -24.41
C ASN A 78 10.20 -4.23 -23.44
N GLU A 79 9.99 -4.82 -22.26
CA GLU A 79 9.00 -4.35 -21.28
C GLU A 79 9.21 -2.89 -20.87
N ASP A 80 10.44 -2.54 -20.48
CA ASP A 80 10.81 -1.18 -20.11
C ASP A 80 10.51 -0.15 -21.20
N GLN A 81 10.79 -0.51 -22.45
CA GLN A 81 10.51 0.36 -23.60
C GLN A 81 9.00 0.55 -23.81
N ILE A 82 8.20 -0.50 -23.62
CA ILE A 82 6.73 -0.44 -23.72
C ILE A 82 6.16 0.43 -22.61
N LEU A 83 6.58 0.22 -21.37
CA LEU A 83 6.13 1.02 -20.22
C LEU A 83 6.51 2.49 -20.38
N ASN A 84 7.73 2.78 -20.84
CA ASN A 84 8.15 4.15 -21.12
C ASN A 84 7.35 4.79 -22.27
N TYR A 85 7.07 4.04 -23.34
CA TYR A 85 6.21 4.49 -24.43
C TYR A 85 4.84 4.94 -23.91
N PHE A 86 4.17 4.12 -23.10
CA PHE A 86 2.87 4.48 -22.54
C PHE A 86 2.97 5.66 -21.57
N ARG A 87 4.04 5.77 -20.78
CA ARG A 87 4.24 6.91 -19.88
C ARG A 87 4.38 8.23 -20.65
N GLU A 88 5.08 8.20 -21.78
CA GLU A 88 5.38 9.38 -22.60
C GLU A 88 4.27 9.72 -23.58
N LYS A 89 3.39 8.76 -23.90
CA LYS A 89 2.24 8.97 -24.77
C LYS A 89 1.34 10.10 -24.24
N ILE A 90 0.97 10.99 -25.15
CA ILE A 90 0.08 12.11 -24.88
C ILE A 90 -1.36 11.62 -24.80
N ASP A 91 -2.01 11.95 -23.69
CA ASP A 91 -3.43 11.76 -23.46
C ASP A 91 -4.23 12.70 -24.38
N LYS A 92 -5.09 12.13 -25.22
CA LYS A 92 -5.91 12.86 -26.21
C LYS A 92 -6.89 13.83 -25.54
N HIS A 93 -7.29 13.59 -24.28
CA HIS A 93 -8.25 14.44 -23.57
C HIS A 93 -7.60 15.59 -22.83
N THR A 94 -6.42 15.35 -22.24
CA THR A 94 -5.75 16.35 -21.40
C THR A 94 -4.61 17.08 -22.11
N GLY A 95 -4.14 16.59 -23.25
CA GLY A 95 -3.01 17.15 -23.99
C GLY A 95 -1.67 17.01 -23.27
N ARG A 96 -1.60 16.16 -22.24
CA ARG A 96 -0.42 15.95 -21.40
C ARG A 96 0.02 14.48 -21.48
N PRO A 97 1.30 14.17 -21.23
CA PRO A 97 1.73 12.78 -21.07
C PRO A 97 0.88 12.06 -20.02
N TYR A 98 0.63 10.76 -20.22
CA TYR A 98 0.02 9.98 -19.16
C TYR A 98 0.87 9.99 -17.89
N GLY A 99 2.19 9.94 -18.02
CA GLY A 99 3.10 9.92 -16.88
C GLY A 99 2.89 8.66 -16.04
N ASN A 100 3.20 8.72 -14.74
CA ASN A 100 3.20 7.53 -13.88
C ASN A 100 1.80 6.95 -13.60
N ARG A 101 0.71 7.69 -13.90
CA ARG A 101 -0.66 7.22 -13.65
C ARG A 101 -1.10 6.09 -14.58
N ILE A 102 -0.38 5.91 -15.70
CA ILE A 102 -0.62 4.80 -16.63
C ILE A 102 0.03 3.50 -16.15
N LEU A 103 0.89 3.54 -15.13
CA LEU A 103 1.57 2.35 -14.64
C LEU A 103 0.79 1.80 -13.45
N ALA A 104 0.50 0.50 -13.48
CA ALA A 104 -0.22 -0.19 -12.42
C ALA A 104 0.60 -0.29 -11.13
N ALA A 105 1.92 -0.36 -11.29
CA ALA A 105 2.88 -0.18 -10.22
C ALA A 105 3.81 0.99 -10.59
N PRO A 106 4.13 1.89 -9.65
CA PRO A 106 5.14 2.91 -9.92
C PRO A 106 6.46 2.22 -10.25
N LYS A 107 7.20 2.75 -11.24
CA LYS A 107 8.55 2.27 -11.53
C LYS A 107 9.37 2.38 -10.24
N SER A 108 9.77 1.24 -9.69
CA SER A 108 10.61 1.22 -8.51
C SER A 108 11.90 1.94 -8.85
N ASN A 109 12.16 3.06 -8.18
CA ASN A 109 13.51 3.57 -8.11
C ASN A 109 14.27 2.63 -7.19
N GLU A 110 15.25 1.91 -7.75
CA GLU A 110 16.14 0.99 -7.02
C GLU A 110 16.70 1.64 -5.74
N LEU A 111 16.91 2.97 -5.78
CA LEU A 111 17.33 3.79 -4.67
C LEU A 111 16.37 3.75 -3.46
N VAL A 112 15.06 3.89 -3.65
CA VAL A 112 14.12 3.88 -2.51
C VAL A 112 13.95 2.47 -1.96
N GLY A 113 13.99 1.46 -2.84
CA GLY A 113 14.01 0.05 -2.43
C GLY A 113 15.20 -0.24 -1.51
N GLN A 114 16.41 0.09 -1.95
CA GLN A 114 17.64 -0.18 -1.19
C GLN A 114 17.74 0.64 0.09
N VAL A 115 17.33 1.91 0.06
CA VAL A 115 17.29 2.78 1.25
C VAL A 115 16.28 2.27 2.27
N SER A 116 15.10 1.81 1.83
CA SER A 116 14.05 1.34 2.74
C SER A 116 14.49 0.11 3.55
N TYR A 117 15.24 -0.80 2.93
CA TYR A 117 15.80 -1.97 3.60
C TYR A 117 16.80 -1.57 4.70
N TRP A 118 17.74 -0.68 4.39
CA TRP A 118 18.73 -0.20 5.36
C TRP A 118 18.12 0.65 6.47
N MET A 119 17.06 1.40 6.17
CA MET A 119 16.37 2.23 7.15
C MET A 119 15.80 1.38 8.31
N VAL A 120 15.16 0.24 8.01
CA VAL A 120 14.65 -0.68 9.03
C VAL A 120 15.78 -1.21 9.92
N ALA A 121 16.91 -1.60 9.33
CA ALA A 121 18.06 -2.10 10.07
C ALA A 121 18.62 -1.03 11.03
N VAL A 122 18.78 0.21 10.55
CA VAL A 122 19.28 1.33 11.37
C VAL A 122 18.34 1.63 12.53
N PHE A 123 17.04 1.76 12.28
CA PHE A 123 16.08 2.03 13.36
C PHE A 123 15.99 0.89 14.38
N SER A 124 16.17 -0.36 13.95
CA SER A 124 16.18 -1.52 14.85
C SER A 124 17.39 -1.50 15.79
N ILE A 125 18.58 -1.16 15.28
CA ILE A 125 19.79 -0.98 16.09
C ILE A 125 19.63 0.17 17.07
N VAL A 126 19.15 1.33 16.59
CA VAL A 126 18.91 2.51 17.44
C VAL A 126 17.91 2.18 18.55
N GLY A 127 16.83 1.47 18.23
CA GLY A 127 15.84 1.02 19.20
C GLY A 127 16.44 0.09 20.27
N LEU A 128 17.28 -0.87 19.87
CA LEU A 128 17.98 -1.75 20.80
C LEU A 128 18.95 -1.00 21.72
N VAL A 129 19.68 -0.02 21.20
CA VAL A 129 20.61 0.81 22.00
C VAL A 129 19.85 1.63 23.04
N VAL A 130 18.74 2.26 22.64
CA VAL A 130 17.88 3.03 23.56
C VAL A 130 17.27 2.11 24.61
N LEU A 131 16.74 0.95 24.22
CA LEU A 131 16.17 -0.04 25.13
C LEU A 131 17.21 -0.53 26.15
N TRP A 132 18.42 -0.86 25.70
CA TRP A 132 19.52 -1.26 26.57
C TRP A 132 19.90 -0.16 27.56
N PHE A 133 19.98 1.09 27.11
CA PHE A 133 20.29 2.23 27.97
C PHE A 133 19.23 2.45 29.05
N VAL A 134 17.94 2.37 28.68
CA VAL A 134 16.82 2.49 29.63
C VAL A 134 16.84 1.35 30.64
N LEU A 135 17.03 0.10 30.20
CA LEU A 135 17.13 -1.06 31.10
C LEU A 135 18.30 -0.91 32.07
N ARG A 136 19.47 -0.49 31.60
CA ARG A 136 20.65 -0.25 32.44
C ARG A 136 20.38 0.83 33.49
N LYS A 137 19.70 1.92 33.12
CA LYS A 137 19.32 3.00 34.03
C LYS A 137 18.31 2.54 35.09
N LEU A 138 17.32 1.74 34.70
CA LEU A 138 16.28 1.23 35.62
C LEU A 138 16.82 0.15 36.57
N ILE A 139 17.76 -0.68 36.12
CA ILE A 139 18.37 -1.73 36.94
C ILE A 139 19.43 -1.14 37.88
N GLY A 140 20.20 -0.14 37.43
CA GLY A 140 21.20 0.55 38.23
C GLY A 140 20.64 1.44 39.35
N GLN A 141 19.35 1.79 39.29
CA GLN A 141 18.65 2.53 40.35
C GLN A 141 17.94 1.64 41.38
N ARG A 142 18.01 0.31 41.24
CA ARG A 142 17.55 -0.59 42.31
C ARG A 142 18.59 -0.56 43.43
N GLN A 143 18.42 0.36 44.39
CA GLN A 143 19.05 0.18 45.69
C GLN A 143 18.63 -1.20 46.22
N PRO A 144 19.55 -2.03 46.74
CA PRO A 144 19.13 -3.22 47.46
C PRO A 144 18.22 -2.73 48.59
N VAL A 145 16.96 -3.13 48.57
CA VAL A 145 16.09 -2.94 49.73
C VAL A 145 16.75 -3.70 50.85
N GLN A 146 17.51 -2.99 51.70
CA GLN A 146 17.97 -3.54 52.95
C GLN A 146 16.73 -3.71 53.81
N LEU A 147 16.21 -4.94 53.85
CA LEU A 147 15.34 -5.41 54.92
C LEU A 147 16.18 -5.51 56.21
N ASN A 148 16.66 -4.37 56.70
CA ASN A 148 17.24 -4.26 58.03
C ASN A 148 16.18 -3.62 58.91
N GLY A 149 15.62 -4.44 59.80
CA GLY A 149 14.58 -4.05 60.72
C GLY A 149 15.00 -2.84 61.56
N LYS A 150 14.21 -1.77 61.47
CA LYS A 150 13.98 -0.81 62.54
C LYS A 150 12.56 -0.29 62.41
N ILE A 151 11.64 -0.97 63.09
CA ILE A 151 10.35 -0.37 63.46
C ILE A 151 10.67 0.66 64.54
N SER A 152 10.89 1.91 64.14
CA SER A 152 10.98 3.04 65.07
C SER A 152 10.69 4.32 64.29
N ASP A 153 9.42 4.74 64.28
CA ASP A 153 9.10 6.02 64.92
C ASP A 153 7.59 6.17 65.26
N PRO A 154 7.26 6.80 66.40
CA PRO A 154 5.98 6.70 67.12
C PRO A 154 4.98 7.82 66.78
N ALA A 155 4.99 8.34 65.55
CA ALA A 155 4.13 9.47 65.17
C ALA A 155 2.71 9.06 64.71
N GLY A 156 2.51 7.80 64.30
CA GLY A 156 1.19 7.28 63.89
C GLY A 156 0.31 6.77 65.03
N ASN A 157 0.88 6.58 66.24
CA ASN A 157 0.15 5.94 67.34
C ASN A 157 -0.89 6.87 67.99
N LYS A 158 -0.61 8.17 68.15
CA LYS A 158 -1.57 9.11 68.75
C LYS A 158 -2.84 9.30 67.92
N THR A 159 -2.72 9.36 66.60
CA THR A 159 -3.85 9.50 65.68
C THR A 159 -4.67 8.22 65.64
N ASN A 160 -4.02 7.06 65.56
CA ASN A 160 -4.72 5.77 65.53
C ASN A 160 -5.39 5.44 66.88
N ALA A 161 -4.74 5.76 68.01
CA ALA A 161 -5.33 5.59 69.34
C ALA A 161 -6.57 6.46 69.54
N LYS A 162 -6.53 7.72 69.05
CA LYS A 162 -7.68 8.63 69.12
C LYS A 162 -8.85 8.19 68.23
N ILE A 163 -8.55 7.58 67.09
CA ILE A 163 -9.58 7.01 66.20
C ILE A 163 -10.19 5.76 66.82
N LEU A 164 -9.38 4.86 67.40
CA LEU A 164 -9.86 3.67 68.09
C LEU A 164 -10.75 4.00 69.29
N GLU A 165 -10.33 4.95 70.13
CA GLU A 165 -11.12 5.40 71.29
C GLU A 165 -12.49 5.96 70.86
N LYS A 166 -12.50 6.71 69.74
CA LYS A 166 -13.75 7.25 69.19
C LYS A 166 -14.68 6.15 68.66
N VAL A 167 -14.16 5.19 67.91
CA VAL A 167 -14.93 4.04 67.40
C VAL A 167 -15.51 3.21 68.54
N GLU A 168 -14.75 2.98 69.62
CA GLU A 168 -15.22 2.21 70.77
C GLU A 168 -16.32 2.94 71.55
N SER A 169 -16.24 4.28 71.65
CA SER A 169 -17.33 5.07 72.24
C SER A 169 -18.63 5.03 71.42
N GLU A 170 -18.54 5.09 70.08
CA GLU A 170 -19.71 5.01 69.21
C GLU A 170 -20.36 3.61 69.24
N LEU A 171 -19.57 2.54 69.31
CA LEU A 171 -20.10 1.17 69.43
C LEU A 171 -20.79 0.93 70.79
N ARG A 172 -20.28 1.53 71.87
CA ARG A 172 -20.84 1.36 73.22
C ARG A 172 -22.14 2.11 73.43
N ASP A 173 -22.37 3.18 72.68
CA ASP A 173 -23.64 3.92 72.73
C ASP A 173 -24.72 3.24 71.87
N LEU A 174 -24.35 2.49 70.83
CA LEU A 174 -25.28 1.69 70.02
C LEU A 174 -25.79 0.42 70.72
N ASP A 175 -25.14 -0.04 71.78
CA ASP A 175 -25.53 -1.24 72.56
C ASP A 175 -26.48 -0.90 73.74
N LYS A 176 -26.90 0.37 73.87
CA LYS A 176 -27.76 0.86 74.95
C LYS A 176 -29.21 1.17 74.53
N ASP A 177 -29.54 0.97 73.26
CA ASP A 177 -30.90 1.01 72.71
C ASP A 177 -31.39 -0.41 72.38
#